data_AF-A0A7K3H313-F1
#
_entry.id   AF-A0A7K3H313-F1
#
_cell.length_a   1.000
_cell.length_b   1.000
_cell.length_c   1.000
_cell.angle_alpha   90.00
_cell.angle_beta   90.00
_cell.angle_gamma   90.00
#
_symmetry.space_group_name_H-M   'P 1'
#
loop_
_entity.id
_entity.type
_entity.pdbx_description
1 polymer ?
#
loop_
_entity_poly.entity_id
_entity_poly.type
_entity_poly.pdbx_seq_one_letter_code
_entity_poly.pdbx_strand_id
1 'polypeptide(L)' 'TAWRALRAAVDAAGLDCPGQVSLALLGSPPADLADEPAPMGFDIPRPTLGAEAVRLLAARVAGEPARGTLVACAFRPGTT' A
#
# COMPACT_ATOMS: atom_id res chain seq x y z
N THR A 1 -5.07 10.28 9.31
CA THR A 1 -4.96 9.44 8.08
C THR A 1 -5.95 8.29 8.18
N ALA A 2 -6.30 7.64 7.07
CA ALA A 2 -7.21 6.48 7.08
C ALA A 2 -6.70 5.36 8.02
N TRP A 3 -5.39 5.13 8.05
CA TRP A 3 -4.75 4.21 8.99
C TRP A 3 -5.07 4.52 10.47
N ARG A 4 -4.88 5.78 10.90
CA ARG A 4 -5.16 6.19 12.28
C ARG A 4 -6.64 6.06 12.63
N ALA A 5 -7.54 6.38 11.70
CA ALA A 5 -8.97 6.23 11.90
C ALA A 5 -9.39 4.76 12.08
N LEU A 6 -8.82 3.86 11.28
CA LEU A 6 -9.03 2.42 11.41
C LEU A 6 -8.52 1.90 12.75
N ARG A 7 -7.29 2.27 13.14
CA ARG A 7 -6.71 1.91 14.44
C ARG A 7 -7.58 2.36 15.60
N ALA A 8 -7.99 3.62 15.60
CA ALA A 8 -8.86 4.16 16.65
C ALA A 8 -10.21 3.45 16.72
N ALA A 9 -10.77 3.00 15.59
CA ALA A 9 -12.01 2.24 15.56
C ALA A 9 -11.84 0.81 16.14
N VAL A 10 -10.71 0.16 15.88
CA VAL A 10 -10.35 -1.15 16.46
C VAL A 10 -10.16 -1.03 17.98
N ASP A 11 -9.43 -0.01 18.41
CA ASP A 11 -9.22 0.29 19.83
C ASP A 11 -10.57 0.58 20.53
N ALA A 12 -11.44 1.39 19.91
CA ALA A 12 -12.77 1.72 20.44
C ALA A 12 -13.73 0.51 20.48
N ALA A 13 -13.51 -0.48 19.60
CA ALA A 13 -14.25 -1.74 19.61
C ALA A 13 -13.70 -2.73 20.67
N GLY A 14 -12.59 -2.42 21.33
CA GLY A 14 -11.96 -3.30 22.33
C GLY A 14 -11.35 -4.56 21.71
N LEU A 15 -10.97 -4.53 20.43
CA LEU A 15 -10.38 -5.66 19.72
C LEU A 15 -8.86 -5.62 19.82
N ASP A 16 -8.25 -6.77 20.14
CA ASP A 16 -6.79 -6.93 20.11
C ASP A 16 -6.26 -7.18 18.70
N CYS A 17 -5.12 -6.58 18.39
CA CYS A 17 -4.47 -6.57 17.09
C CYS A 17 -2.99 -6.91 17.31
N PRO A 18 -2.48 -8.06 16.82
CA PRO A 18 -3.08 -8.94 15.81
C PRO A 18 -3.95 -10.10 16.37
N GLY A 19 -4.17 -10.20 17.68
CA GLY A 19 -4.73 -11.40 18.32
C GLY A 19 -6.15 -11.77 17.88
N GLN A 20 -7.04 -10.78 17.73
CA GLN A 20 -8.43 -10.99 17.30
C GLN A 20 -8.69 -10.48 15.88
N VAL A 21 -7.95 -9.45 15.46
CA VAL A 21 -8.02 -8.87 14.12
C VAL A 21 -6.62 -8.55 13.62
N SER A 22 -6.34 -8.84 12.35
CA SER A 22 -5.11 -8.38 11.70
C SER A 22 -5.40 -7.20 10.78
N LEU A 23 -4.54 -6.18 10.84
CA LEU A 23 -4.65 -4.95 10.05
C LEU A 23 -3.51 -4.86 9.06
N ALA A 24 -3.86 -4.65 7.79
CA ALA A 24 -2.88 -4.48 6.71
C ALA A 24 -3.13 -3.17 5.95
N LEU A 25 -2.04 -2.47 5.62
CA LEU A 25 -2.07 -1.23 4.86
C LEU A 25 -1.54 -1.43 3.43
N LEU A 26 -2.37 -1.14 2.44
CA LEU A 26 -1.93 -1.00 1.05
C LEU A 26 -1.37 0.40 0.82
N GLY A 27 -0.10 0.48 0.42
CA GLY A 27 0.64 1.72 0.26
C GLY A 27 1.56 2.03 1.44
N SER A 28 1.93 3.30 1.54
CA SER A 28 2.96 3.74 2.48
C SER A 28 2.36 4.07 3.85
N PRO A 29 2.97 3.61 4.95
CA PRO A 29 2.58 4.04 6.28
C PRO A 29 2.74 5.56 6.46
N PRO A 30 1.95 6.20 7.35
CA PRO A 30 2.26 7.53 7.83
C PRO A 30 3.71 7.60 8.34
N ALA A 31 4.45 8.64 7.95
CA ALA A 31 5.88 8.76 8.23
C ALA A 31 6.19 9.00 9.72
N ASP A 32 5.19 9.38 10.49
CA ASP A 32 5.22 9.78 11.90
C ASP A 32 4.81 8.64 12.85
N LEU A 33 4.90 7.38 12.43
CA LEU A 33 4.58 6.20 13.26
C LEU A 33 5.75 5.71 14.13
N ALA A 34 6.73 6.57 14.45
CA ALA A 34 7.97 6.15 15.11
C ALA A 34 7.75 5.39 16.45
N ASP A 35 6.67 5.72 17.17
CA ASP A 35 6.32 5.13 18.48
C ASP A 35 5.17 4.10 18.40
N GLU A 36 4.73 3.73 17.21
CA GLU A 36 3.60 2.80 16.99
C GLU A 36 4.05 1.49 16.34
N PRO A 37 3.33 0.36 16.56
CA PRO A 37 3.59 -0.87 15.84
C PRO A 37 3.59 -0.67 14.33
N ALA A 38 4.64 -1.15 13.66
CA ALA A 38 4.79 -0.99 12.23
C ALA A 38 3.68 -1.78 11.49
N PRO A 39 2.90 -1.12 10.60
CA PRO A 39 1.80 -1.77 9.93
C PRO A 39 2.28 -2.81 8.92
N MET A 40 1.77 -4.03 9.06
CA MET A 40 1.83 -5.04 8.00
C MET A 40 1.18 -4.47 6.73
N GLY A 41 1.62 -4.90 5.56
CA GLY A 41 0.90 -4.52 4.35
C GLY A 41 1.61 -4.82 3.05
N PHE A 42 1.31 -3.98 2.06
CA PHE A 42 1.88 -4.11 0.72
C PHE A 42 2.31 -2.74 0.21
N ASP A 43 3.56 -2.63 -0.22
CA ASP A 43 4.09 -1.41 -0.82
C ASP A 43 3.64 -1.29 -2.27
N ILE A 44 3.06 -0.14 -2.60
CA ILE A 44 2.72 0.21 -3.98
C ILE A 44 4.03 0.60 -4.69
N PRO A 45 4.44 -0.11 -5.77
CA PRO A 45 5.69 0.14 -6.49
C PRO A 45 5.54 1.36 -7.41
N ARG A 46 5.31 2.54 -6.81
CA ARG A 46 5.03 3.80 -7.55
C ARG A 46 6.09 4.13 -8.60
N PRO A 47 7.41 3.95 -8.36
CA PRO A 47 8.42 4.19 -9.39
C PRO A 47 8.23 3.30 -10.61
N THR A 48 8.03 2.00 -10.41
CA THR A 48 7.82 1.03 -11.49
C THR A 48 6.50 1.28 -12.23
N LEU A 49 5.42 1.59 -11.49
CA LEU A 49 4.14 1.97 -12.10
C LEU A 49 4.27 3.22 -12.97
N GLY A 50 5.02 4.23 -12.50
CA GLY A 50 5.28 5.45 -13.26
C GLY A 50 6.06 5.17 -14.54
N ALA A 51 7.12 4.35 -14.46
CA ALA A 51 7.90 3.95 -15.62
C ALA A 51 7.03 3.20 -16.66
N GLU A 52 6.20 2.25 -16.22
CA GLU A 52 5.27 1.55 -17.11
C GLU A 52 4.23 2.49 -17.72
N ALA A 53 3.68 3.43 -16.95
CA ALA A 53 2.73 4.41 -17.46
C ALA A 53 3.35 5.28 -18.57
N VAL A 54 4.58 5.77 -18.36
CA VAL A 54 5.30 6.56 -19.38
C VAL A 54 5.60 5.72 -20.61
N ARG A 55 6.03 4.47 -20.45
CA ARG A 55 6.29 3.54 -21.56
C ARG A 55 5.02 3.29 -22.39
N LEU A 56 3.89 3.05 -21.73
CA LEU A 56 2.59 2.87 -22.39
C LEU A 56 2.16 4.13 -23.15
N LEU A 57 2.33 5.31 -22.54
CA LEU A 57 2.02 6.58 -23.17
C LEU A 57 2.86 6.79 -24.43
N ALA A 58 4.18 6.55 -24.36
CA ALA A 58 5.08 6.70 -25.49
C ALA A 58 4.68 5.79 -26.68
N ALA A 59 4.36 4.52 -26.42
CA ALA A 59 3.89 3.60 -27.46
C ALA A 59 2.58 4.10 -28.11
N ARG A 60 1.64 4.63 -27.32
CA ARG A 60 0.40 5.21 -27.87
C ARG A 60 0.65 6.44 -28.72
N VAL A 61 1.57 7.31 -28.31
CA VAL A 61 1.97 8.49 -29.10
C VAL A 61 2.61 8.07 -30.43
N ALA A 62 3.35 6.97 -30.45
CA ALA A 62 3.93 6.40 -31.66
C ALA A 62 2.92 5.65 -32.56
N GLY A 63 1.65 5.54 -32.15
CA GLY A 63 0.64 4.76 -32.87
C GLY A 63 0.78 3.24 -32.70
N GLU A 64 1.61 2.79 -31.74
CA GLU A 64 1.85 1.38 -31.47
C GLU A 64 0.81 0.78 -30.51
N PRO A 65 0.53 -0.52 -30.63
CA PRO A 65 -0.32 -1.22 -29.66
C PRO A 65 0.36 -1.26 -28.28
N ALA A 66 -0.25 -0.62 -27.30
CA ALA A 66 0.22 -0.65 -25.91
C ALA A 66 -0.74 -1.43 -25.00
N ARG A 67 -0.24 -2.49 -24.35
CA ARG A 67 -0.94 -3.24 -23.29
C ARG A 67 -0.21 -3.09 -21.97
N GLY A 68 -0.97 -2.77 -20.92
CA GLY A 68 -0.44 -2.65 -19.57
C GLY A 68 0.00 -4.00 -19.01
N THR A 69 0.96 -3.96 -18.09
CA THR A 69 1.42 -5.11 -17.32
C THR A 69 1.03 -4.90 -15.86
N LEU A 70 0.60 -5.96 -15.19
CA LEU A 70 0.36 -5.92 -13.74
C LEU A 70 1.70 -5.85 -13.01
N VAL A 71 1.84 -4.89 -12.09
CA VAL A 71 3.03 -4.74 -11.26
C VAL A 71 2.70 -5.21 -9.85
N ALA A 72 3.54 -6.09 -9.31
CA ALA A 72 3.32 -6.69 -8.00
C ALA A 72 3.54 -5.67 -6.87
N CYS A 73 2.61 -5.62 -5.92
CA CYS A 73 2.84 -4.92 -4.66
C CYS A 73 3.65 -5.82 -3.73
N ALA A 74 4.78 -5.33 -3.23
CA ALA A 74 5.66 -6.13 -2.38
C ALA A 74 5.08 -6.24 -0.97
N PHE A 75 5.06 -7.43 -0.39
CA PHE A 75 4.66 -7.61 1.01
C PHE A 75 5.66 -6.90 1.93
N ARG A 76 5.12 -6.16 2.89
CA ARG A 76 5.86 -5.49 3.96
C ARG A 76 5.48 -6.15 5.29
N PRO A 77 6.44 -6.78 6.00
CA PRO A 77 6.16 -7.38 7.30
C PRO A 77 5.83 -6.30 8.33
N GLY A 78 5.00 -6.67 9.30
CA GLY A 78 4.60 -5.82 10.43
C GLY A 78 3.90 -6.65 11.50
N THR A 79 3.54 -6.02 12.61
CA THR A 79 2.99 -6.69 13.81
C THR A 79 1.58 -6.21 14.13
N THR A 80 0.86 -5.77 13.10
CA THR A 80 -0.54 -5.35 13.14
C THR A 80 -1.39 -6.36 12.41
#